data_AF-G3IJ26-F1
#
_entry.id   AF-G3IJ26-F1
#
_cell.length_a   1.000
_cell.length_b   1.000
_cell.length_c   1.000
_cell.angle_alpha   90.00
_cell.angle_beta   90.00
_cell.angle_gamma   90.00
#
_symmetry.space_group_name_H-M   'P 1'
#
loop_
_entity.id
_entity.type
_entity.pdbx_description
1 polymer ?
#
loop_
_entity_poly.entity_id
_entity_poly.type
_entity_poly.pdbx_seq_one_letter_code
_entity_poly.pdbx_strand_id
1 'polypeptide(L)'
;MEVQSKRLDQEPWEPGGQEKEESEDGEPAPAYLSQATELITQALRNEKAGAYAAALQGYRDGVHILLQGVSGDPSPARREGVKKKAAEYLRRAETLHGQLP
;
A
#
# COMPACT_ATOMS: atom_id res chain seq x y z
N MET A 1 -9.72 36.14 -14.05
CA MET A 1 -8.31 35.77 -13.81
C MET A 1 -8.25 35.26 -12.38
N GLU A 2 -8.62 34.00 -12.16
CA GLU A 2 -7.76 32.81 -12.23
C GLU A 2 -6.66 32.80 -11.17
N VAL A 3 -6.43 31.59 -10.67
CA VAL A 3 -5.36 31.12 -9.78
C VAL A 3 -5.61 31.46 -8.29
N GLN A 4 -5.77 30.53 -7.35
CA GLN A 4 -5.31 29.16 -7.26
C GLN A 4 -6.34 28.35 -6.45
N SER A 5 -6.93 27.31 -7.07
CA SER A 5 -7.59 26.25 -6.32
C SER A 5 -6.54 25.60 -5.42
N LYS A 6 -6.49 26.04 -4.17
CA LYS A 6 -5.86 25.35 -3.06
C LYS A 6 -6.29 23.87 -3.12
N ARG A 7 -5.41 22.98 -3.56
CA ARG A 7 -5.56 21.52 -3.40
C ARG A 7 -5.44 21.24 -1.90
N LEU A 8 -6.52 21.48 -1.15
CA LEU A 8 -6.53 21.44 0.31
C LEU A 8 -6.75 20.01 0.87
N ASP A 9 -6.89 18.99 0.01
CA ASP A 9 -7.51 17.73 0.42
C ASP A 9 -6.62 16.48 0.28
N GLN A 10 -5.30 16.61 0.28
CA GLN A 10 -4.42 15.43 0.34
C GLN A 10 -3.49 15.48 1.54
N GLU A 11 -4.05 15.16 2.70
CA GLU A 11 -3.26 14.61 3.78
C GLU A 11 -2.47 13.39 3.26
N PRO A 12 -1.22 13.17 3.73
CA PRO A 12 -0.46 11.99 3.38
C PRO A 12 -1.31 10.76 3.67
N TRP A 13 -1.64 9.97 2.64
CA TRP A 13 -2.46 8.79 2.83
C TRP A 13 -1.69 7.81 3.71
N GLU A 14 -2.20 7.56 4.91
CA GLU A 14 -1.68 6.53 5.79
C GLU A 14 -2.59 5.30 5.62
N PRO A 15 -2.08 4.15 5.17
CA PRO A 15 -2.87 2.93 5.17
C PRO A 15 -3.36 2.71 6.59
N GLY A 16 -4.68 2.74 6.80
CA GLY A 16 -5.30 2.74 8.12
C GLY A 16 -4.68 1.65 8.97
N GLY A 17 -4.10 2.04 10.10
CA GLY A 17 -3.47 1.19 11.10
C GLY A 17 -2.39 0.26 10.54
N GLN A 18 -1.17 0.41 11.06
CA GLN A 18 -0.49 -0.80 11.51
C GLN A 18 -1.39 -1.39 12.60
N GLU A 19 -2.41 -2.14 12.20
CA GLU A 19 -2.88 -3.24 13.01
C GLU A 19 -1.62 -4.09 13.13
N LYS A 20 -0.84 -3.83 14.17
CA LYS A 20 -0.12 -4.87 14.86
C LYS A 20 -1.20 -5.90 15.16
N GLU A 21 -1.46 -6.76 14.20
CA GLU A 21 -1.81 -8.13 14.48
C GLU A 21 -0.58 -8.62 15.25
N GLU A 22 -0.57 -8.31 16.54
CA GLU A 22 0.20 -8.99 17.55
C GLU A 22 -0.35 -10.41 17.53
N SER A 23 0.06 -11.14 16.51
CA SER A 23 -0.07 -12.58 16.49
C SER A 23 0.83 -13.02 17.63
N GLU A 24 0.20 -13.42 18.73
CA GLU A 24 0.79 -14.08 19.89
C GLU A 24 1.40 -15.44 19.52
N ASP A 25 2.26 -15.48 18.50
CA ASP A 25 3.15 -16.61 18.24
C ASP A 25 4.34 -16.11 17.41
N GLY A 26 5.56 -16.32 17.91
CA GLY A 26 6.81 -15.77 17.39
C GLY A 26 7.26 -16.32 16.04
N GLU A 27 6.33 -16.66 15.14
CA GLU A 27 6.65 -17.02 13.77
C GLU A 27 7.13 -15.80 12.97
N PRO A 28 8.25 -15.90 12.24
CA PRO A 28 8.71 -14.83 11.38
C PRO A 28 7.65 -14.55 10.31
N ALA A 29 7.37 -13.27 10.06
CA ALA A 29 6.47 -12.86 9.00
C ALA A 29 6.89 -13.51 7.66
N PRO A 30 5.94 -14.08 6.89
CA PRO A 30 6.23 -14.62 5.57
C PRO A 30 7.02 -13.64 4.68
N ALA A 31 8.01 -14.16 3.93
CA ALA A 31 8.91 -13.34 3.12
C ALA A 31 8.17 -12.39 2.15
N TYR A 32 7.03 -12.81 1.59
CA TYR A 32 6.23 -11.98 0.69
C TYR A 32 5.65 -10.74 1.40
N LEU A 33 5.35 -10.82 2.70
CA LEU A 33 4.89 -9.67 3.49
C LEU A 33 6.02 -8.66 3.67
N SER A 34 7.23 -9.12 4.00
CA SER A 34 8.40 -8.24 4.13
C SER A 34 8.72 -7.54 2.81
N GLN A 35 8.74 -8.29 1.70
CA GLN A 35 9.00 -7.75 0.35
C GLN A 35 7.94 -6.73 -0.07
N ALA A 36 6.65 -7.06 0.09
CA ALA A 36 5.58 -6.13 -0.21
C ALA A 36 5.65 -4.88 0.67
N THR A 37 5.94 -5.03 1.96
CA THR A 37 6.03 -3.91 2.90
C THR A 37 7.14 -2.93 2.51
N GLU A 38 8.28 -3.41 2.03
CA GLU A 38 9.36 -2.56 1.53
C GLU A 38 8.92 -1.71 0.34
N LEU A 39 8.28 -2.34 -0.66
CA LEU A 39 7.77 -1.65 -1.85
C LEU A 39 6.69 -0.63 -1.51
N ILE A 40 5.74 -0.99 -0.65
CA ILE A 40 4.68 -0.08 -0.19
C ILE A 40 5.28 1.09 0.60
N THR A 41 6.26 0.84 1.47
CA THR A 41 6.94 1.89 2.22
C THR A 41 7.66 2.85 1.28
N GLN A 42 8.31 2.34 0.24
CA GLN A 42 8.93 3.17 -0.78
C GLN A 42 7.89 3.95 -1.59
N ALA A 43 6.75 3.33 -1.93
CA ALA A 43 5.64 3.99 -2.62
C ALA A 43 5.11 5.18 -1.82
N LEU A 44 4.90 5.00 -0.51
CA LEU A 44 4.47 6.05 0.41
C LEU A 44 5.48 7.22 0.46
N ARG A 45 6.79 6.92 0.49
CA ARG A 45 7.83 7.97 0.45
C ARG A 45 7.81 8.74 -0.87
N ASN A 46 7.68 8.03 -1.99
CA ASN A 46 7.58 8.64 -3.32
C ASN A 46 6.33 9.51 -3.43
N GLU A 47 5.19 9.04 -2.89
CA GLU A 47 3.94 9.78 -2.87
C GLU A 47 4.07 11.08 -2.09
N LYS A 48 4.65 11.02 -0.87
CA LYS A 48 4.94 12.20 -0.03
C LYS A 48 5.87 13.18 -0.73
N ALA A 49 6.79 12.70 -1.58
CA ALA A 49 7.68 13.52 -2.39
C ALA A 49 7.05 14.05 -3.69
N GLY A 50 5.78 13.73 -3.98
CA GLY A 50 5.11 14.09 -5.24
C GLY A 50 5.56 13.30 -6.46
N ALA A 51 6.39 12.26 -6.28
CA ALA A 51 6.84 11.36 -7.33
C ALA A 51 5.77 10.30 -7.66
N TYR A 52 4.58 10.75 -8.10
CA TYR A 52 3.39 9.91 -8.23
C TYR A 52 3.55 8.73 -9.19
N ALA A 53 4.35 8.86 -10.26
CA ALA A 53 4.63 7.74 -11.16
C ALA A 53 5.40 6.61 -10.45
N ALA A 54 6.41 6.97 -9.65
CA ALA A 54 7.18 6.00 -8.86
C ALA A 54 6.37 5.44 -7.68
N ALA A 55 5.50 6.24 -7.08
CA ALA A 55 4.57 5.79 -6.05
C ALA A 55 3.58 4.77 -6.62
N LEU A 56 2.99 5.06 -7.78
CA LEU A 56 2.05 4.17 -8.47
C LEU A 56 2.69 2.82 -8.78
N GLN A 57 3.92 2.82 -9.28
CA GLN A 57 4.67 1.58 -9.53
C GLN A 57 4.86 0.77 -8.24
N GLY A 58 5.33 1.40 -7.17
CA GLY A 58 5.54 0.73 -5.89
C GLY A 58 4.27 0.15 -5.28
N TYR A 59 3.12 0.84 -5.39
CA TYR A 59 1.83 0.28 -4.96
C TYR A 59 1.43 -0.94 -5.78
N ARG A 60 1.59 -0.89 -7.11
CA ARG A 60 1.23 -2.00 -8.01
C ARG A 60 2.11 -3.22 -7.75
N ASP A 61 3.42 -3.02 -7.60
CA ASP A 61 4.37 -4.11 -7.35
C ASP A 61 4.16 -4.71 -5.96
N GLY A 62 3.98 -3.88 -4.94
CA GLY A 62 3.67 -4.34 -3.58
C GLY A 62 2.38 -5.18 -3.55
N VAL A 63 1.30 -4.70 -4.17
CA VAL A 63 0.05 -5.45 -4.29
C VAL A 63 0.23 -6.75 -5.06
N HIS A 64 1.00 -6.74 -6.14
CA HIS A 64 1.26 -7.95 -6.92
C HIS A 64 1.89 -9.05 -6.06
N ILE A 65 2.91 -8.70 -5.25
CA ILE A 65 3.55 -9.63 -4.31
C ILE A 65 2.55 -10.13 -3.26
N LEU A 66 1.74 -9.23 -2.67
CA LEU A 66 0.71 -9.61 -1.71
C LEU A 66 -0.26 -10.65 -2.29
N LEU A 67 -0.76 -10.43 -3.51
CA LEU A 67 -1.70 -11.33 -4.17
C LEU A 67 -1.07 -12.67 -4.60
N GLN A 68 0.22 -12.69 -4.94
CA GLN A 68 0.93 -13.94 -5.21
C GLN A 68 1.12 -14.76 -3.91
N GLY A 69 1.60 -14.13 -2.84
CA GLY A 69 1.90 -14.81 -1.58
C GLY A 69 0.66 -15.29 -0.82
N VAL A 70 -0.43 -14.52 -0.87
CA VAL A 70 -1.65 -14.80 -0.09
C VAL A 70 -2.33 -16.13 -0.46
N SER A 71 -2.10 -16.63 -1.68
CA SER A 71 -2.65 -17.90 -2.15
C SER A 71 -2.07 -19.10 -1.39
N GLY A 72 -0.78 -19.03 -1.01
CA GLY A 72 -0.05 -20.10 -0.31
C GLY A 72 0.07 -19.89 1.20
N ASP A 73 -0.52 -18.82 1.73
CA ASP A 73 -0.39 -18.46 3.14
C ASP A 73 -1.23 -19.42 4.03
N PRO A 74 -0.62 -20.09 5.04
CA PRO A 74 -1.31 -21.08 5.86
C PRO A 74 -2.33 -20.47 6.82
N SER A 75 -2.25 -19.17 7.13
CA SER A 75 -3.15 -18.50 8.09
C SER A 75 -4.37 -17.92 7.37
N PRO A 76 -5.59 -18.40 7.63
CA PRO A 76 -6.81 -17.81 7.07
C PRO A 76 -6.98 -16.33 7.44
N ALA A 77 -6.65 -15.97 8.68
CA ALA A 77 -6.74 -14.59 9.18
C ALA A 77 -5.79 -13.65 8.42
N ARG A 78 -4.51 -14.02 8.27
CA ARG A 78 -3.58 -13.23 7.45
C ARG A 78 -4.04 -13.15 6.00
N ARG A 79 -4.56 -14.22 5.43
CA ARG A 79 -5.07 -14.18 4.04
C ARG A 79 -6.17 -13.14 3.86
N GLU A 80 -7.07 -13.05 4.82
CA GLU A 80 -8.11 -12.03 4.79
C GLU A 80 -7.55 -10.63 4.96
N GLY A 81 -6.67 -10.42 5.96
CA GLY A 81 -6.01 -9.13 6.20
C GLY A 81 -5.22 -8.63 4.99
N VAL A 82 -4.43 -9.51 4.37
CA VAL A 82 -3.64 -9.20 3.17
C VAL A 82 -4.53 -8.80 1.99
N LYS A 83 -5.64 -9.50 1.76
CA LYS A 83 -6.59 -9.16 0.68
C LYS A 83 -7.23 -7.79 0.92
N LYS A 84 -7.64 -7.50 2.15
CA LYS A 84 -8.19 -6.18 2.53
C LYS A 84 -7.16 -5.08 2.26
N LYS A 85 -5.93 -5.25 2.74
CA LYS A 85 -4.84 -4.27 2.58
C LYS A 85 -4.46 -4.06 1.11
N ALA A 86 -4.39 -5.14 0.33
CA ALA A 86 -4.13 -5.07 -1.10
C ALA A 86 -5.20 -4.24 -1.84
N ALA A 87 -6.48 -4.39 -1.48
CA ALA A 87 -7.55 -3.59 -2.06
C ALA A 87 -7.43 -2.09 -1.71
N GLU A 88 -7.01 -1.77 -0.49
CA GLU A 88 -6.75 -0.38 -0.09
C GLU A 88 -5.62 0.26 -0.89
N TYR A 89 -4.50 -0.46 -1.07
CA TYR A 89 -3.38 0.01 -1.90
C TYR A 89 -3.77 0.20 -3.37
N LEU A 90 -4.61 -0.67 -3.93
CA LEU A 90 -5.12 -0.51 -5.29
C LEU A 90 -5.98 0.75 -5.43
N ARG A 91 -6.88 1.01 -4.49
CA ARG A 91 -7.70 2.24 -4.50
C ARG A 91 -6.81 3.49 -4.41
N ARG A 92 -5.72 3.43 -3.62
CA ARG A 92 -4.77 4.54 -3.56
C ARG A 92 -4.04 4.74 -4.88
N ALA A 93 -3.56 3.65 -5.48
CA ALA A 93 -2.93 3.66 -6.80
C ALA A 93 -3.85 4.28 -7.87
N GLU A 94 -5.13 3.91 -7.91
CA GLU A 94 -6.13 4.50 -8.82
C GLU A 94 -6.29 6.01 -8.61
N THR A 95 -6.32 6.44 -7.34
CA THR A 95 -6.40 7.87 -6.99
C THR A 95 -5.16 8.64 -7.44
N LEU A 96 -3.96 8.05 -7.32
CA LEU A 96 -2.73 8.67 -7.82
C LEU A 96 -2.67 8.67 -9.35
N HIS A 97 -3.18 7.63 -10.00
CA HIS A 97 -3.21 7.57 -11.46
C HIS A 97 -4.02 8.73 -12.06
N GLY A 98 -5.14 9.11 -11.43
CA GLY A 98 -5.92 10.28 -11.84
C GLY A 98 -5.24 11.65 -11.62
N GLN A 99 -4.09 11.69 -10.93
CA GLN A 99 -3.30 12.91 -10.70
C GLN A 99 -2.12 13.07 -11.66
N LEU A 100 -1.83 12.02 -12.45
CA LEU A 100 -0.80 12.09 -13.48
C LEU A 100 -1.33 12.87 -14.71
N PRO A 101 -0.50 13.71 -15.34
CA PRO A 101 -0.88 14.49 -16.51
C PRO A 101 -1.06 13.65 -17.78
#